data_AF-P39049-F1
#
_entry.id   AF-P39049-F1
#
_cell.length_a   1.000
_cell.length_b   1.000
_cell.length_c   1.000
_cell.angle_alpha   90.00
_cell.angle_beta   90.00
_cell.angle_gamma   90.00
#
_symmetry.space_group_name_H-M   'P 1'
#
loop_
_entity.id
_entity.type
_entity.pdbx_description
1 polymer ?
#
loop_
_entity_poly.entity_id
_entity_poly.type
_entity_poly.pdbx_seq_one_letter_code
_entity_poly.pdbx_strand_id
1 'polypeptide(L)'
;MIKSNLVISSLAIVSSMSYAGVEFSNPSGQLGEPANYTQFANILSASELQISDPNGKKGNKEYFALDNDFTGIVNDNFYVDKQSQALVFKMANDHLRNELRVQKNFRTDLPDHFYTLYANVEILHPLQSMANSTSKQNEITFLQVHNKGLDDQGTHNVPHPLLRVVWKENNQGVKGHFWAITKNNAVICKGSFGKKNKDKEMCRADVAYSKIDLGPAPTDKGTDFTITVGNKTLAIDVNGQRKVEKNIDYWRHLLSYFKAGVYNQFTQGESEAHFNQLRYQVNTP
;
A
#
# COMPACT_ATOMS: atom_id res chain seq x y z
N MET A 1 46.47 43.14 22.74
CA MET A 1 45.37 42.22 23.04
C MET A 1 44.34 42.30 21.92
N ILE A 2 44.40 41.39 20.95
CA ILE A 2 43.34 41.21 19.94
C ILE A 2 43.18 39.70 19.81
N LYS A 3 42.15 39.13 20.43
CA LYS A 3 41.79 37.72 20.29
C LYS A 3 40.82 37.61 19.12
N SER A 4 41.29 36.99 18.04
CA SER A 4 40.46 36.62 16.89
C SER A 4 39.64 35.38 17.25
N ASN A 5 38.32 35.47 17.14
CA ASN A 5 37.40 34.34 17.31
C ASN A 5 37.30 33.58 15.98
N LEU A 6 37.79 32.34 15.98
CA LEU A 6 37.60 31.39 14.89
C LEU A 6 36.16 30.85 14.96
N VAL A 7 35.33 31.19 13.98
CA VAL A 7 34.00 30.57 13.80
C VAL A 7 34.20 29.27 13.03
N ILE A 8 33.96 28.14 13.69
CA ILE A 8 33.95 26.82 13.07
C ILE A 8 32.59 26.65 12.39
N SER A 9 32.57 26.71 11.07
CA SER A 9 31.41 26.37 10.25
C SER A 9 31.26 24.85 10.25
N SER A 10 30.23 24.34 10.94
CA SER A 10 29.82 22.95 10.87
C SER A 10 29.26 22.64 9.48
N LEU A 11 30.03 21.92 8.67
CA LEU A 11 29.55 21.26 7.45
C LEU A 11 28.49 20.22 7.87
N ALA A 12 27.22 20.49 7.55
CA ALA A 12 26.19 19.46 7.57
C ALA A 12 26.45 18.51 6.39
N ILE A 13 26.92 17.30 6.69
CA ILE A 13 27.09 16.24 5.69
C ILE A 13 25.69 15.75 5.34
N VAL A 14 25.17 16.21 4.20
CA VAL A 14 23.96 15.64 3.58
C VAL A 14 24.37 14.34 2.91
N SER A 15 24.11 13.20 3.57
CA SER A 15 24.27 11.89 2.96
C SER A 15 23.05 11.61 2.08
N SER A 16 23.05 12.09 0.84
CA SER A 16 22.09 11.64 -0.16
C SER A 16 22.46 10.22 -0.61
N MET A 17 21.71 9.21 -0.18
CA MET A 17 21.75 7.90 -0.81
C MET A 17 20.86 7.95 -2.05
N SER A 18 21.45 8.05 -3.24
CA SER A 18 20.73 7.93 -4.50
C SER A 18 20.79 6.49 -5.00
N TYR A 19 19.64 5.83 -5.02
CA TYR A 19 19.44 4.61 -5.80
C TYR A 19 18.31 4.91 -6.80
N ALA A 20 18.62 4.67 -8.08
CA ALA A 20 17.72 4.64 -9.24
C ALA A 20 16.49 5.58 -9.20
N GLY A 21 16.76 6.90 -9.12
CA GLY A 21 15.76 7.95 -9.33
C GLY A 21 14.87 8.26 -8.13
N VAL A 22 14.98 7.50 -7.03
CA VAL A 22 14.35 7.83 -5.75
C VAL A 22 15.43 8.33 -4.80
N GLU A 23 15.32 9.61 -4.45
CA GLU A 23 16.22 10.27 -3.50
C GLU A 23 15.51 10.45 -2.16
N PHE A 24 16.27 10.28 -1.08
CA PHE A 24 15.83 10.63 0.27
C PHE A 24 16.48 11.95 0.68
N SER A 25 15.62 12.89 1.07
CA SER A 25 16.03 14.23 1.47
C SER A 25 14.95 14.83 2.36
N ASN A 26 15.38 15.49 3.42
CA ASN A 26 14.52 16.27 4.30
C ASN A 26 15.16 17.66 4.50
N PRO A 27 15.25 18.46 3.43
CA PRO A 27 15.93 19.73 3.48
C PRO A 27 15.22 20.62 4.50
N SER A 28 16.00 21.23 5.39
CA SER A 28 15.49 22.07 6.49
C SER A 28 14.61 21.35 7.51
N GLY A 29 14.53 20.02 7.49
CA GLY A 29 13.71 19.26 8.43
C GLY A 29 12.23 19.60 8.32
N GLN A 30 11.71 19.95 7.15
CA GLN A 30 10.29 20.29 6.97
C GLN A 30 9.40 19.05 7.08
N LEU A 31 9.91 17.90 6.66
CA LEU A 31 9.21 16.63 6.70
C LEU A 31 9.53 15.88 8.00
N GLY A 32 8.59 15.11 8.53
CA GLY A 32 8.85 14.15 9.60
C GLY A 32 9.45 12.87 9.02
N GLU A 33 10.54 12.38 9.60
CA GLU A 33 11.07 11.06 9.27
C GLU A 33 10.18 9.97 9.88
N PRO A 34 9.60 9.05 9.10
CA PRO A 34 8.70 8.01 9.62
C PRO A 34 9.26 7.20 10.80
N ALA A 35 10.55 6.88 10.77
CA ALA A 35 11.22 6.14 11.84
C ALA A 35 11.18 6.85 13.22
N ASN A 36 10.98 8.17 13.24
CA ASN A 36 10.97 8.98 14.46
C ASN A 36 9.58 9.07 15.13
N TYR A 37 8.56 8.41 14.59
CA TYR A 37 7.18 8.44 15.09
C TYR A 37 6.77 7.07 15.63
N THR A 38 6.62 6.97 16.95
CA THR A 38 6.42 5.70 17.67
C THR A 38 5.15 4.96 17.26
N GLN A 39 4.11 5.68 16.82
CA GLN A 39 2.87 5.07 16.32
C GLN A 39 3.06 4.23 15.05
N PHE A 40 4.13 4.45 14.29
CA PHE A 40 4.45 3.69 13.07
C PHE A 40 5.59 2.68 13.28
N ALA A 41 6.27 2.67 14.43
CA ALA A 41 7.40 1.79 14.69
C ALA A 41 7.08 0.31 14.47
N ASN A 42 5.88 -0.14 14.87
CA ASN A 42 5.42 -1.51 14.67
C ASN A 42 5.32 -1.90 13.17
N ILE A 43 4.73 -1.05 12.32
CA ILE A 43 4.59 -1.40 10.90
C ILE A 43 5.93 -1.31 10.16
N LEU A 44 6.74 -0.29 10.49
CA LEU A 44 8.04 -0.06 9.85
C LEU A 44 9.02 -1.20 10.17
N SER A 45 9.12 -1.61 11.44
CA SER A 45 9.96 -2.75 11.86
C SER A 45 9.55 -4.11 11.25
N ALA A 46 8.38 -4.20 10.62
CA ALA A 46 7.89 -5.40 9.96
C ALA A 46 7.87 -5.29 8.43
N SER A 47 8.30 -4.17 7.84
CA SER A 47 8.11 -3.86 6.43
C SER A 47 9.41 -3.46 5.72
N GLU A 48 9.36 -3.48 4.40
CA GLU A 48 10.26 -2.75 3.50
C GLU A 48 9.46 -1.67 2.77
N LEU A 49 10.14 -0.65 2.22
CA LEU A 49 9.52 0.33 1.31
C LEU A 49 9.66 -0.14 -0.13
N GLN A 50 8.55 -0.17 -0.87
CA GLN A 50 8.50 -0.40 -2.31
C GLN A 50 7.93 0.83 -3.00
N ILE A 51 8.81 1.63 -3.60
CA ILE A 51 8.46 2.94 -4.18
C ILE A 51 8.92 3.02 -5.64
N SER A 52 8.13 3.64 -6.50
CA SER A 52 8.50 3.92 -7.89
C SER A 52 9.26 5.24 -8.00
N ASP A 53 10.21 5.32 -8.93
CA ASP A 53 10.67 6.58 -9.51
C ASP A 53 9.52 7.18 -10.34
N PRO A 54 8.98 8.36 -9.97
CA PRO A 54 7.88 9.00 -10.70
C PRO A 54 8.22 9.37 -12.15
N ASN A 55 9.51 9.56 -12.45
CA ASN A 55 10.04 9.87 -13.79
C ASN A 55 10.52 8.62 -14.54
N GLY A 56 10.50 7.47 -13.88
CA GLY A 56 10.94 6.20 -14.44
C GLY A 56 9.93 5.58 -15.41
N LYS A 57 10.31 4.42 -15.96
CA LYS A 57 9.44 3.63 -16.84
C LYS A 57 8.17 3.16 -16.11
N LYS A 58 7.06 2.99 -16.84
CA LYS A 58 5.79 2.49 -16.29
C LYS A 58 5.99 1.18 -15.52
N GLY A 59 5.51 1.13 -14.28
CA GLY A 59 5.60 -0.03 -13.40
C GLY A 59 6.98 -0.29 -12.80
N ASN A 60 7.92 0.66 -12.88
CA ASN A 60 9.19 0.59 -12.16
C ASN A 60 8.97 0.51 -10.64
N LYS A 61 9.97 0.01 -9.91
CA LYS A 61 9.90 -0.16 -8.46
C LYS A 61 11.31 -0.35 -7.88
N GLU A 62 11.65 0.51 -6.94
CA GLU A 62 12.80 0.47 -6.04
C GLU A 62 12.44 -0.27 -4.74
N TYR A 63 13.46 -0.65 -3.97
CA TYR A 63 13.29 -1.30 -2.67
C TYR A 63 14.25 -0.68 -1.64
N PHE A 64 13.72 -0.31 -0.48
CA PHE A 64 14.49 0.27 0.62
C PHE A 64 14.05 -0.33 1.96
N ALA A 65 14.86 -0.14 3.02
CA ALA A 65 14.63 -0.73 4.33
C ALA A 65 14.40 -2.26 4.26
N LEU A 66 15.22 -2.95 3.47
CA LEU A 66 15.15 -4.41 3.32
C LEU A 66 15.45 -5.15 4.63
N ASP A 67 16.14 -4.48 5.55
CA ASP A 67 16.47 -4.89 6.91
C ASP A 67 15.52 -4.31 7.97
N ASN A 68 14.40 -3.72 7.53
CA ASN A 68 13.42 -3.03 8.38
C ASN A 68 13.94 -1.74 9.04
N ASP A 69 15.11 -1.22 8.64
CA ASP A 69 15.62 0.06 9.11
C ASP A 69 15.15 1.21 8.21
N PHE A 70 14.31 2.07 8.77
CA PHE A 70 13.77 3.26 8.10
C PHE A 70 14.50 4.55 8.50
N THR A 71 15.62 4.46 9.24
CA THR A 71 16.40 5.63 9.64
C THR A 71 16.85 6.41 8.41
N GLY A 72 16.51 7.70 8.35
CA GLY A 72 16.81 8.57 7.21
C GLY A 72 15.99 8.33 5.94
N ILE A 73 15.05 7.38 5.94
CA ILE A 73 14.16 7.10 4.79
C ILE A 73 12.99 8.09 4.80
N VAL A 74 13.18 9.23 4.14
CA VAL A 74 12.21 10.32 4.04
C VAL A 74 12.38 11.09 2.73
N ASN A 75 11.28 11.45 2.06
CA ASN A 75 11.26 12.37 0.93
C ASN A 75 9.86 12.97 0.73
N ASP A 76 9.70 13.80 -0.30
CA ASP A 76 8.43 14.46 -0.64
C ASP A 76 7.28 13.49 -0.95
N ASN A 77 7.57 12.20 -1.16
CA ASN A 77 6.57 11.17 -1.44
C ASN A 77 6.31 10.24 -0.26
N PHE A 78 7.26 10.09 0.67
CA PHE A 78 7.15 9.20 1.84
C PHE A 78 7.72 9.92 3.06
N TYR A 79 6.83 10.43 3.89
CA TYR A 79 7.18 11.22 5.06
C TYR A 79 6.07 11.20 6.11
N VAL A 80 6.30 11.75 7.28
CA VAL A 80 5.26 12.09 8.24
C VAL A 80 4.99 13.59 8.19
N ASP A 81 3.74 13.99 7.96
CA ASP A 81 3.35 15.39 8.10
C ASP A 81 3.48 15.81 9.57
N LYS A 82 4.27 16.86 9.85
CA LYS A 82 4.60 17.22 11.23
C LYS A 82 3.41 17.75 12.02
N GLN A 83 2.41 18.33 11.35
CA GLN A 83 1.26 18.95 12.00
C GLN A 83 0.20 17.91 12.40
N SER A 84 -0.20 17.05 11.46
CA SER A 84 -1.20 15.99 11.66
C SER A 84 -0.59 14.70 12.24
N GLN A 85 0.73 14.54 12.14
CA GLN A 85 1.47 13.29 12.40
C GLN A 85 1.01 12.11 11.54
N ALA A 86 0.37 12.36 10.41
CA ALA A 86 -0.01 11.32 9.47
C ALA A 86 1.22 10.83 8.67
N LEU A 87 1.34 9.52 8.49
CA LEU A 87 2.27 8.94 7.52
C LEU A 87 1.72 9.13 6.11
N VAL A 88 2.41 9.94 5.31
CA VAL A 88 1.99 10.38 4.00
C VAL A 88 2.65 9.52 2.92
N PHE A 89 1.83 9.02 2.00
CA PHE A 89 2.26 8.37 0.77
C PHE A 89 1.73 9.14 -0.43
N LYS A 90 2.65 9.60 -1.28
CA LYS A 90 2.35 10.20 -2.57
C LYS A 90 2.96 9.40 -3.71
N MET A 91 2.30 9.45 -4.86
CA MET A 91 2.83 8.90 -6.09
C MET A 91 2.12 9.49 -7.31
N ALA A 92 2.91 9.93 -8.29
CA ALA A 92 2.42 10.38 -9.58
C ALA A 92 2.34 9.23 -10.60
N ASN A 93 1.54 9.43 -11.64
CA ASN A 93 1.48 8.59 -12.84
C ASN A 93 0.89 7.19 -12.68
N ASP A 94 0.50 6.62 -13.82
CA ASP A 94 -0.25 5.37 -13.94
C ASP A 94 0.62 4.13 -13.69
N HIS A 95 0.10 3.17 -12.91
CA HIS A 95 0.78 1.93 -12.50
C HIS A 95 2.09 2.13 -11.70
N LEU A 96 2.33 3.33 -11.16
CA LEU A 96 3.38 3.59 -10.17
C LEU A 96 2.83 3.49 -8.76
N ARG A 97 3.70 3.18 -7.79
CA ARG A 97 3.31 2.91 -6.40
C ARG A 97 4.29 3.45 -5.40
N ASN A 98 3.82 3.65 -4.18
CA ASN A 98 4.61 3.95 -3.00
C ASN A 98 3.94 3.23 -1.82
N GLU A 99 4.52 2.11 -1.41
CA GLU A 99 3.88 1.19 -0.47
C GLU A 99 4.89 0.61 0.52
N LEU A 100 4.49 0.53 1.79
CA LEU A 100 5.07 -0.44 2.70
C LEU A 100 4.63 -1.83 2.28
N ARG A 101 5.57 -2.78 2.28
CA ARG A 101 5.31 -4.21 2.10
C ARG A 101 5.74 -4.93 3.37
N VAL A 102 4.76 -5.48 4.11
CA VAL A 102 5.05 -6.30 5.30
C VAL A 102 5.83 -7.53 4.87
N GLN A 103 6.97 -7.78 5.51
CA GLN A 103 7.94 -8.77 5.06
C GLN A 103 7.45 -10.21 5.21
N LYS A 104 6.64 -10.47 6.24
CA LYS A 104 6.09 -11.79 6.52
C LYS A 104 5.20 -12.27 5.38
N ASN A 105 5.62 -13.37 4.76
CA ASN A 105 4.74 -14.20 3.94
C ASN A 105 4.04 -15.20 4.84
N PHE A 106 2.71 -15.13 4.91
CA PHE A 106 1.89 -15.90 5.83
C PHE A 106 0.95 -16.86 5.10
N ARG A 107 0.62 -17.95 5.78
CA ARG A 107 -0.46 -18.84 5.37
C ARG A 107 -1.81 -18.23 5.71
N THR A 108 -2.80 -18.44 4.85
CA THR A 108 -4.15 -17.87 5.02
C THR A 108 -5.16 -18.88 5.57
N ASP A 109 -4.76 -20.14 5.69
CA ASP A 109 -5.65 -21.29 5.88
C ASP A 109 -5.49 -22.01 7.23
N LEU A 110 -4.45 -21.68 7.99
CA LEU A 110 -4.19 -22.30 9.28
C LEU A 110 -5.27 -21.88 10.30
N PRO A 111 -5.83 -22.82 11.07
CA PRO A 111 -6.64 -22.46 12.22
C PRO A 111 -5.78 -21.70 13.24
N ASP A 112 -6.41 -20.82 14.01
CA ASP A 112 -5.79 -20.05 15.10
C ASP A 112 -4.61 -19.15 14.72
N HIS A 113 -4.30 -18.99 13.42
CA HIS A 113 -3.29 -18.06 12.92
C HIS A 113 -4.00 -16.91 12.18
N PHE A 114 -3.95 -15.72 12.77
CA PHE A 114 -4.56 -14.52 12.21
C PHE A 114 -3.52 -13.42 12.01
N TYR A 115 -3.56 -12.81 10.84
CA TYR A 115 -2.72 -11.70 10.43
C TYR A 115 -3.62 -10.50 10.23
N THR A 116 -3.36 -9.42 10.94
CA THR A 116 -4.22 -8.24 10.92
C THR A 116 -3.44 -6.99 10.55
N LEU A 117 -3.94 -6.26 9.55
CA LEU A 117 -3.49 -4.93 9.19
C LEU A 117 -4.56 -3.93 9.62
N TYR A 118 -4.17 -2.95 10.43
CA TYR A 118 -5.06 -1.86 10.85
C TYR A 118 -4.57 -0.56 10.24
N ALA A 119 -5.48 0.24 9.71
CA ALA A 119 -5.19 1.57 9.18
C ALA A 119 -6.30 2.55 9.55
N ASN A 120 -5.94 3.77 9.92
CA ASN A 120 -6.83 4.93 9.84
C ASN A 120 -6.30 5.79 8.70
N VAL A 121 -7.08 5.96 7.63
CA VAL A 121 -6.62 6.55 6.37
C VAL A 121 -7.57 7.60 5.83
N GLU A 122 -7.01 8.70 5.35
CA GLU A 122 -7.66 9.72 4.55
C GLU A 122 -7.04 9.72 3.14
N ILE A 123 -7.88 9.79 2.10
CA ILE A 123 -7.43 9.92 0.71
C ILE A 123 -7.65 11.37 0.29
N LEU A 124 -6.57 12.09 -0.01
CA LEU A 124 -6.59 13.53 -0.18
C LEU A 124 -6.86 13.88 -1.65
N HIS A 125 -7.82 14.78 -1.85
CA HIS A 125 -8.21 15.34 -3.15
C HIS A 125 -8.31 14.34 -4.33
N PRO A 126 -8.90 13.14 -4.16
CA PRO A 126 -8.84 12.09 -5.18
C PRO A 126 -9.48 12.46 -6.53
N LEU A 127 -10.49 13.34 -6.52
CA LEU A 127 -11.08 13.88 -7.76
C LEU A 127 -10.11 14.79 -8.53
N GLN A 128 -9.32 15.59 -7.81
CA GLN A 128 -8.28 16.42 -8.42
C GLN A 128 -7.16 15.56 -8.99
N SER A 129 -6.74 14.51 -8.26
CA SER A 129 -5.77 13.52 -8.73
C SER A 129 -6.17 12.89 -10.06
N MET A 130 -7.48 12.74 -10.31
CA MET A 130 -8.02 12.10 -11.52
C MET A 130 -8.58 13.07 -12.56
N ALA A 131 -8.42 14.38 -12.37
CA ALA A 131 -9.04 15.40 -13.24
C ALA A 131 -8.67 15.27 -14.73
N ASN A 132 -7.45 14.81 -15.02
CA ASN A 132 -6.93 14.59 -16.37
C ASN A 132 -6.81 13.09 -16.72
N SER A 133 -7.41 12.20 -15.92
CA SER A 133 -7.29 10.76 -16.13
C SER A 133 -8.09 10.29 -17.33
N THR A 134 -7.46 9.46 -18.16
CA THR A 134 -8.10 8.73 -19.27
C THR A 134 -8.31 7.24 -18.95
N SER A 135 -7.98 6.82 -17.73
CA SER A 135 -8.11 5.43 -17.29
C SER A 135 -9.59 5.05 -17.15
N LYS A 136 -9.95 3.86 -17.64
CA LYS A 136 -11.27 3.25 -17.38
C LYS A 136 -11.41 2.74 -15.93
N GLN A 137 -10.30 2.68 -15.18
CA GLN A 137 -10.28 2.13 -13.84
C GLN A 137 -10.50 3.20 -12.78
N ASN A 138 -9.78 4.33 -12.84
CA ASN A 138 -9.89 5.48 -11.92
C ASN A 138 -10.02 5.04 -10.44
N GLU A 139 -8.96 4.37 -9.97
CA GLU A 139 -8.84 3.86 -8.60
C GLU A 139 -7.49 4.28 -7.99
N ILE A 140 -7.49 4.56 -6.68
CA ILE A 140 -6.30 4.62 -5.83
C ILE A 140 -6.38 3.42 -4.91
N THR A 141 -5.48 2.45 -5.07
CA THR A 141 -5.36 1.31 -4.13
C THR A 141 -4.49 1.73 -2.96
N PHE A 142 -4.96 1.55 -1.72
CA PHE A 142 -4.21 1.99 -0.53
C PHE A 142 -3.97 0.91 0.53
N LEU A 143 -4.72 -0.21 0.49
CA LEU A 143 -4.41 -1.43 1.25
C LEU A 143 -4.50 -2.64 0.33
N GLN A 144 -3.62 -3.62 0.51
CA GLN A 144 -3.67 -4.88 -0.26
C GLN A 144 -3.33 -6.09 0.58
N VAL A 145 -3.92 -7.23 0.17
CA VAL A 145 -3.40 -8.56 0.49
C VAL A 145 -2.96 -9.18 -0.84
N HIS A 146 -1.66 -9.37 -1.00
CA HIS A 146 -1.09 -9.96 -2.21
C HIS A 146 -0.51 -11.34 -1.89
N ASN A 147 -0.32 -12.18 -2.90
CA ASN A 147 0.41 -13.43 -2.74
C ASN A 147 1.88 -13.29 -3.17
N LYS A 148 2.75 -14.05 -2.51
CA LYS A 148 4.14 -14.29 -2.91
C LYS A 148 4.22 -15.47 -3.87
N GLY A 149 3.55 -16.57 -3.56
CA GLY A 149 3.55 -17.81 -4.33
C GLY A 149 3.32 -19.01 -3.41
N LEU A 150 3.81 -20.19 -3.81
CA LEU A 150 3.80 -21.39 -2.97
C LEU A 150 4.86 -21.34 -1.86
N ASP A 151 5.88 -20.50 -2.02
CA ASP A 151 7.03 -20.35 -1.13
C ASP A 151 7.51 -18.89 -1.05
N ASP A 152 8.52 -18.64 -0.20
CA ASP A 152 9.14 -17.33 0.02
C ASP A 152 9.94 -16.82 -1.18
N GLN A 153 10.26 -17.70 -2.14
CA GLN A 153 10.98 -17.38 -3.38
C GLN A 153 10.02 -16.86 -4.44
N GLY A 154 8.72 -17.14 -4.30
CA GLY A 154 7.66 -16.69 -5.19
C GLY A 154 7.35 -17.69 -6.31
N THR A 155 7.67 -18.96 -6.10
CA THR A 155 7.34 -20.05 -7.02
C THR A 155 5.83 -20.08 -7.28
N HIS A 156 5.45 -20.12 -8.57
CA HIS A 156 4.05 -20.07 -9.02
C HIS A 156 3.23 -18.88 -8.48
N ASN A 157 3.85 -17.70 -8.37
CA ASN A 157 3.12 -16.45 -8.08
C ASN A 157 1.88 -16.27 -8.98
N VAL A 158 0.77 -15.87 -8.37
CA VAL A 158 -0.43 -15.43 -9.09
C VAL A 158 -0.35 -13.90 -9.25
N PRO A 159 -0.35 -13.33 -10.47
CA PRO A 159 -0.14 -11.90 -10.69
C PRO A 159 -1.41 -11.05 -10.40
N HIS A 160 -2.16 -11.43 -9.38
CA HIS A 160 -3.36 -10.78 -8.90
C HIS A 160 -3.38 -10.80 -7.36
N PRO A 161 -3.64 -9.67 -6.70
CA PRO A 161 -3.83 -9.65 -5.24
C PRO A 161 -5.12 -10.40 -4.85
N LEU A 162 -5.14 -10.94 -3.64
CA LEU A 162 -6.36 -11.46 -3.01
C LEU A 162 -7.35 -10.33 -2.73
N LEU A 163 -6.84 -9.20 -2.22
CA LEU A 163 -7.62 -8.02 -1.86
C LEU A 163 -6.89 -6.75 -2.33
N ARG A 164 -7.67 -5.81 -2.89
CA ARG A 164 -7.33 -4.38 -2.92
C ARG A 164 -8.45 -3.60 -2.24
N VAL A 165 -8.11 -2.75 -1.29
CA VAL A 165 -9.01 -1.70 -0.80
C VAL A 165 -8.67 -0.43 -1.57
N VAL A 166 -9.68 0.15 -2.21
CA VAL A 166 -9.51 1.27 -3.14
C VAL A 166 -10.47 2.40 -2.86
N TRP A 167 -10.04 3.64 -3.11
CA TRP A 167 -10.97 4.72 -3.45
C TRP A 167 -11.26 4.65 -4.94
N LYS A 168 -12.53 4.78 -5.34
CA LYS A 168 -12.93 4.67 -6.75
C LYS A 168 -13.82 5.83 -7.17
N GLU A 169 -13.47 6.47 -8.29
CA GLU A 169 -14.21 7.64 -8.80
C GLU A 169 -15.66 7.29 -9.13
N ASN A 170 -15.87 6.19 -9.86
CA ASN A 170 -17.19 5.71 -10.23
C ASN A 170 -17.19 4.19 -10.39
N ASN A 171 -18.12 3.51 -9.74
CA ASN A 171 -18.45 2.11 -9.99
C ASN A 171 -19.95 1.97 -10.24
N GLN A 172 -20.34 1.81 -11.50
CA GLN A 172 -21.74 1.60 -11.91
C GLN A 172 -22.71 2.68 -11.38
N GLY A 173 -22.27 3.94 -11.36
CA GLY A 173 -23.07 5.08 -10.91
C GLY A 173 -22.81 5.50 -9.46
N VAL A 174 -22.19 4.64 -8.65
CA VAL A 174 -21.79 4.97 -7.27
C VAL A 174 -20.42 5.65 -7.28
N LYS A 175 -20.35 6.90 -6.84
CA LYS A 175 -19.15 7.75 -6.95
C LYS A 175 -18.45 7.96 -5.62
N GLY A 176 -17.12 8.00 -5.62
CA GLY A 176 -16.32 8.40 -4.44
C GLY A 176 -16.46 7.46 -3.23
N HIS A 177 -16.75 6.19 -3.47
CA HIS A 177 -16.84 5.18 -2.42
C HIS A 177 -15.52 4.42 -2.27
N PHE A 178 -15.34 3.86 -1.08
CA PHE A 178 -14.35 2.83 -0.85
C PHE A 178 -14.88 1.45 -1.31
N TRP A 179 -14.01 0.63 -1.89
CA TRP A 179 -14.38 -0.70 -2.35
C TRP A 179 -13.33 -1.74 -1.95
N ALA A 180 -13.79 -2.92 -1.53
CA ALA A 180 -12.97 -4.11 -1.47
C ALA A 180 -13.10 -4.87 -2.80
N ILE A 181 -12.01 -4.91 -3.57
CA ILE A 181 -11.89 -5.71 -4.79
C ILE A 181 -11.19 -7.00 -4.44
N THR A 182 -11.96 -8.08 -4.31
CA THR A 182 -11.47 -9.40 -3.91
C THR A 182 -11.35 -10.33 -5.11
N LYS A 183 -10.25 -11.07 -5.22
CA LYS A 183 -10.07 -12.14 -6.20
C LYS A 183 -10.73 -13.42 -5.68
N ASN A 184 -11.61 -14.04 -6.47
CA ASN A 184 -12.49 -15.14 -6.08
C ASN A 184 -11.98 -16.56 -6.39
N ASN A 185 -10.80 -16.67 -6.99
CA ASN A 185 -10.18 -17.95 -7.34
C ASN A 185 -8.65 -17.78 -7.42
N ALA A 186 -7.89 -18.86 -7.35
CA ALA A 186 -6.42 -18.80 -7.48
C ALA A 186 -5.92 -18.88 -8.94
N VAL A 187 -6.77 -18.56 -9.93
CA VAL A 187 -6.42 -18.73 -11.35
C VAL A 187 -5.64 -17.53 -11.87
N ILE A 188 -4.53 -17.81 -12.56
CA ILE A 188 -3.78 -16.82 -13.34
C ILE A 188 -4.58 -16.48 -14.61
N CYS A 189 -5.08 -15.25 -14.70
CA CYS A 189 -5.95 -14.78 -15.78
C CYS A 189 -5.29 -13.77 -16.75
N LYS A 190 -4.02 -13.43 -16.55
CA LYS A 190 -3.26 -12.53 -17.44
C LYS A 190 -1.79 -12.94 -17.54
N GLY A 191 -1.06 -12.29 -18.45
CA GLY A 191 0.37 -12.55 -18.67
C GLY A 191 0.64 -13.87 -19.40
N SER A 192 1.92 -14.24 -19.50
CA SER A 192 2.38 -15.45 -20.20
C SER A 192 1.73 -16.73 -19.66
N PHE A 193 1.68 -16.89 -18.34
CA PHE A 193 1.10 -18.05 -17.67
C PHE A 193 -0.45 -18.08 -17.69
N GLY A 194 -1.10 -16.94 -17.97
CA GLY A 194 -2.56 -16.84 -18.05
C GLY A 194 -3.15 -17.12 -19.44
N LYS A 195 -2.31 -17.28 -20.48
CA LYS A 195 -2.78 -17.45 -21.87
C LYS A 195 -3.80 -18.58 -22.06
N LYS A 196 -3.67 -19.68 -21.30
CA LYS A 196 -4.59 -20.83 -21.35
C LYS A 196 -5.93 -20.61 -20.62
N ASN A 197 -6.02 -19.57 -19.79
CA ASN A 197 -7.17 -19.35 -18.90
C ASN A 197 -7.91 -18.04 -19.18
N LYS A 198 -7.24 -17.02 -19.73
CA LYS A 198 -7.78 -15.65 -19.86
C LYS A 198 -9.16 -15.55 -20.53
N ASP A 199 -9.47 -16.46 -21.46
CA ASP A 199 -10.72 -16.46 -22.23
C ASP A 199 -11.75 -17.46 -21.66
N LYS A 200 -11.44 -18.13 -20.55
CA LYS A 200 -12.37 -19.04 -19.84
C LYS A 200 -13.27 -18.25 -18.89
N GLU A 201 -14.44 -18.81 -18.59
CA GLU A 201 -15.44 -18.21 -17.69
C GLU A 201 -14.85 -17.78 -16.34
N MET A 202 -14.00 -18.61 -15.74
CA MET A 202 -13.32 -18.34 -14.45
C MET A 202 -12.45 -17.07 -14.44
N CYS A 203 -12.13 -16.51 -15.62
CA CYS A 203 -11.33 -15.30 -15.79
C CYS A 203 -12.14 -14.08 -16.24
N ARG A 204 -13.45 -14.20 -16.46
CA ARG A 204 -14.32 -13.03 -16.64
C ARG A 204 -14.31 -12.16 -15.38
N ALA A 205 -14.37 -10.84 -15.56
CA ALA A 205 -14.18 -9.89 -14.45
C ALA A 205 -15.21 -10.05 -13.32
N ASP A 206 -16.46 -10.36 -13.66
CA ASP A 206 -17.59 -10.57 -12.74
C ASP A 206 -17.56 -11.93 -12.02
N VAL A 207 -16.78 -12.89 -12.53
CA VAL A 207 -16.58 -14.21 -11.91
C VAL A 207 -15.30 -14.22 -11.08
N ALA A 208 -14.21 -13.76 -11.69
CA ALA A 208 -12.88 -13.72 -11.09
C ALA A 208 -12.80 -12.76 -9.90
N TYR A 209 -13.65 -11.74 -9.82
CA TYR A 209 -13.61 -10.74 -8.77
C TYR A 209 -14.98 -10.42 -8.20
N SER A 210 -15.02 -10.12 -6.90
CA SER A 210 -16.15 -9.41 -6.28
C SER A 210 -15.72 -8.00 -5.90
N LYS A 211 -16.60 -7.03 -6.14
CA LYS A 211 -16.46 -5.65 -5.66
C LYS A 211 -17.49 -5.42 -4.57
N ILE A 212 -17.04 -5.18 -3.35
CA ILE A 212 -17.91 -4.99 -2.19
C ILE A 212 -17.79 -3.52 -1.78
N ASP A 213 -18.93 -2.82 -1.73
CA ASP A 213 -19.00 -1.43 -1.29
C ASP A 213 -18.68 -1.36 0.20
N LEU A 214 -17.68 -0.53 0.56
CA LEU A 214 -17.27 -0.31 1.94
C LEU A 214 -17.88 0.97 2.53
N GLY A 215 -18.59 1.74 1.71
CA GLY A 215 -19.24 2.99 2.06
C GLY A 215 -18.60 4.21 1.38
N PRO A 216 -19.29 5.37 1.45
CA PRO A 216 -18.76 6.62 0.93
C PRO A 216 -17.47 7.01 1.66
N ALA A 217 -16.49 7.49 0.90
CA ALA A 217 -15.33 8.12 1.51
C ALA A 217 -15.76 9.46 2.12
N PRO A 218 -15.54 9.68 3.43
CA PRO A 218 -15.88 10.96 4.03
C PRO A 218 -14.95 12.06 3.50
N THR A 219 -15.40 13.31 3.58
CA THR A 219 -14.51 14.47 3.45
C THR A 219 -13.89 14.77 4.81
N ASP A 220 -12.61 15.15 4.82
CA ASP A 220 -11.91 15.77 5.95
C ASP A 220 -11.79 14.91 7.24
N LYS A 221 -11.85 13.57 7.11
CA LYS A 221 -11.56 12.66 8.23
C LYS A 221 -11.04 11.30 7.75
N GLY A 222 -10.18 10.70 8.56
CA GLY A 222 -9.75 9.32 8.38
C GLY A 222 -10.88 8.30 8.55
N THR A 223 -10.75 7.17 7.86
CA THR A 223 -11.63 5.98 8.00
C THR A 223 -10.81 4.82 8.55
N ASP A 224 -11.34 4.14 9.56
CA ASP A 224 -10.70 2.95 10.12
C ASP A 224 -10.97 1.73 9.25
N PHE A 225 -9.92 1.02 8.87
CA PHE A 225 -9.95 -0.27 8.22
C PHE A 225 -9.18 -1.30 9.06
N THR A 226 -9.81 -2.43 9.35
CA THR A 226 -9.16 -3.61 9.93
C THR A 226 -9.30 -4.75 8.93
N ILE A 227 -8.18 -5.23 8.38
CA ILE A 227 -8.14 -6.37 7.47
C ILE A 227 -7.54 -7.56 8.23
N THR A 228 -8.32 -8.60 8.44
CA THR A 228 -7.88 -9.84 9.09
C THR A 228 -7.86 -10.98 8.08
N VAL A 229 -6.74 -11.70 8.01
CA VAL A 229 -6.56 -12.89 7.17
C VAL A 229 -6.11 -14.05 8.04
N GLY A 230 -6.81 -15.17 7.96
CA GLY A 230 -6.52 -16.34 8.78
C GLY A 230 -7.70 -17.30 8.80
N ASN A 231 -7.47 -18.56 9.18
CA ASN A 231 -8.52 -19.58 9.25
C ASN A 231 -9.42 -19.62 8.00
N LYS A 232 -8.80 -19.56 6.81
CA LYS A 232 -9.46 -19.57 5.50
C LYS A 232 -10.45 -18.43 5.30
N THR A 233 -10.31 -17.33 6.04
CA THR A 233 -11.23 -16.20 6.04
C THR A 233 -10.48 -14.91 5.74
N LEU A 234 -11.07 -14.10 4.86
CA LEU A 234 -10.75 -12.68 4.70
C LEU A 234 -11.88 -11.88 5.35
N ALA A 235 -11.55 -11.10 6.38
CA ALA A 235 -12.48 -10.20 7.03
C ALA A 235 -12.04 -8.74 6.88
N ILE A 236 -12.99 -7.83 6.67
CA ILE A 236 -12.75 -6.39 6.65
C ILE A 236 -13.80 -5.71 7.53
N ASP A 237 -13.33 -5.00 8.56
CA ASP A 237 -14.12 -4.08 9.35
C ASP A 237 -13.83 -2.64 8.89
N VAL A 238 -14.87 -1.83 8.76
CA VAL A 238 -14.78 -0.40 8.41
C VAL A 238 -15.46 0.40 9.51
N ASN A 239 -14.73 1.29 10.17
CA ASN A 239 -15.18 2.02 11.37
C ASN A 239 -15.78 1.06 12.42
N GLY A 240 -15.10 -0.06 12.66
CA GLY A 240 -15.51 -1.11 13.61
C GLY A 240 -16.69 -1.98 13.15
N GLN A 241 -17.25 -1.77 11.96
CA GLN A 241 -18.35 -2.58 11.42
C GLN A 241 -17.86 -3.59 10.38
N ARG A 242 -18.16 -4.87 10.59
CA ARG A 242 -17.90 -5.94 9.60
C ARG A 242 -18.60 -5.65 8.28
N LYS A 243 -17.83 -5.38 7.23
CA LYS A 243 -18.33 -5.18 5.84
C LYS A 243 -18.07 -6.40 4.96
N VAL A 244 -17.01 -7.15 5.24
CA VAL A 244 -16.63 -8.34 4.46
C VAL A 244 -16.28 -9.47 5.41
N GLU A 245 -16.83 -10.65 5.14
CA GLU A 245 -16.39 -11.93 5.70
C GLU A 245 -16.48 -12.96 4.58
N LYS A 246 -15.33 -13.43 4.08
CA LYS A 246 -15.27 -14.26 2.87
C LYS A 246 -14.42 -15.49 3.10
N ASN A 247 -14.96 -16.65 2.71
CA ASN A 247 -14.18 -17.88 2.60
C ASN A 247 -13.16 -17.76 1.45
N ILE A 248 -11.90 -18.00 1.77
CA ILE A 248 -10.74 -17.95 0.88
C ILE A 248 -9.99 -19.29 0.85
N ASP A 249 -10.65 -20.43 1.10
CA ASP A 249 -10.03 -21.76 1.06
C ASP A 249 -9.39 -22.09 -0.30
N TYR A 250 -9.89 -21.48 -1.39
CA TYR A 250 -9.29 -21.55 -2.72
C TYR A 250 -7.88 -20.93 -2.78
N TRP A 251 -7.50 -20.11 -1.80
CA TRP A 251 -6.24 -19.37 -1.72
C TRP A 251 -5.23 -20.01 -0.75
N ARG A 252 -5.59 -21.14 -0.10
CA ARG A 252 -4.83 -21.78 0.99
C ARG A 252 -3.36 -22.10 0.68
N HIS A 253 -3.04 -22.36 -0.58
CA HIS A 253 -1.70 -22.75 -1.03
C HIS A 253 -0.80 -21.55 -1.33
N LEU A 254 -1.34 -20.32 -1.31
CA LEU A 254 -0.62 -19.11 -1.66
C LEU A 254 -0.22 -18.36 -0.40
N LEU A 255 1.08 -18.35 -0.09
CA LEU A 255 1.63 -17.47 0.92
C LEU A 255 1.31 -16.03 0.55
N SER A 256 0.79 -15.27 1.52
CA SER A 256 0.27 -13.93 1.31
C SER A 256 0.97 -12.91 2.21
N TYR A 257 0.87 -11.63 1.85
CA TYR A 257 1.46 -10.54 2.60
C TYR A 257 0.63 -9.27 2.45
N PHE A 258 0.78 -8.36 3.40
CA PHE A 258 0.12 -7.06 3.39
C PHE A 258 0.93 -5.99 2.66
N LYS A 259 0.22 -5.02 2.07
CA LYS A 259 0.77 -3.75 1.62
C LYS A 259 -0.12 -2.59 2.03
N ALA A 260 0.48 -1.44 2.29
CA ALA A 260 -0.21 -0.19 2.61
C ALA A 260 0.53 1.01 2.00
N GLY A 261 -0.20 2.00 1.49
CA GLY A 261 0.36 3.20 0.87
C GLY A 261 -0.53 3.70 -0.25
N VAL A 262 0.04 3.95 -1.44
CA VAL A 262 -0.71 4.26 -2.67
C VAL A 262 -0.21 3.46 -3.87
N TYR A 263 -1.13 2.97 -4.69
CA TYR A 263 -0.85 2.38 -5.99
C TYR A 263 -1.89 2.88 -7.00
N ASN A 264 -1.41 3.55 -8.05
CA ASN A 264 -2.25 4.29 -8.99
C ASN A 264 -2.82 3.41 -10.11
N GLN A 265 -4.13 3.54 -10.34
CA GLN A 265 -4.82 3.00 -11.52
C GLN A 265 -5.57 4.11 -12.28
N PHE A 266 -4.97 5.30 -12.30
CA PHE A 266 -5.41 6.49 -13.04
C PHE A 266 -4.20 7.14 -13.72
N THR A 267 -4.43 8.00 -14.72
CA THR A 267 -3.35 8.65 -15.49
C THR A 267 -3.26 10.14 -15.17
N GLN A 268 -2.09 10.75 -15.42
CA GLN A 268 -1.90 12.21 -15.43
C GLN A 268 -2.33 12.93 -14.13
N GLY A 269 -1.90 12.40 -12.99
CA GLY A 269 -2.03 13.08 -11.71
C GLY A 269 -1.24 12.37 -10.62
N GLU A 270 -1.47 12.80 -9.38
CA GLU A 270 -0.77 12.33 -8.18
C GLU A 270 -1.78 11.95 -7.10
N SER A 271 -1.64 10.75 -6.54
CA SER A 271 -2.42 10.29 -5.40
C SER A 271 -1.73 10.72 -4.12
N GLU A 272 -2.52 10.98 -3.08
CA GLU A 272 -2.01 11.25 -1.74
C GLU A 272 -2.90 10.56 -0.71
N ALA A 273 -2.29 9.80 0.19
CA ALA A 273 -2.96 9.13 1.30
C ALA A 273 -2.25 9.46 2.61
N HIS A 274 -3.03 9.89 3.60
CA HIS A 274 -2.55 10.19 4.95
C HIS A 274 -3.01 9.08 5.89
N PHE A 275 -2.05 8.41 6.54
CA PHE A 275 -2.33 7.37 7.52
C PHE A 275 -2.09 7.90 8.93
N ASN A 276 -3.15 8.23 9.67
CA ASN A 276 -3.03 8.64 11.08
C ASN A 276 -2.68 7.47 12.00
N GLN A 277 -3.02 6.24 11.60
CA GLN A 277 -2.58 5.01 12.24
C GLN A 277 -2.28 3.95 11.17
N LEU A 278 -1.22 3.19 11.37
CA LEU A 278 -0.92 2.01 10.57
C LEU A 278 -0.15 1.00 11.43
N ARG A 279 -0.72 -0.18 11.65
CA ARG A 279 -0.10 -1.25 12.45
C ARG A 279 -0.35 -2.63 11.85
N TYR A 280 0.54 -3.56 12.17
CA TYR A 280 0.47 -4.96 11.80
C TYR A 280 0.57 -5.84 13.04
N GLN A 281 -0.34 -6.81 13.14
CA GLN A 281 -0.41 -7.74 14.26
C GLN A 281 -0.49 -9.17 13.76
N VAL A 282 0.20 -10.05 14.48
CA VAL A 282 0.15 -11.51 14.28
C VAL A 282 -0.40 -12.12 15.56
N ASN A 283 -1.51 -12.84 15.44
CA ASN A 283 -2.10 -13.62 16.52
C ASN A 283 -1.94 -15.09 16.17
N THR A 284 -1.05 -15.77 16.87
CA THR A 284 -0.86 -17.22 16.82
C THR A 284 -0.98 -17.79 18.22
N PRO A 285 -1.25 -19.10 18.38
CA PRO A 285 -1.21 -19.76 19.69
C PRO A 285 0.14 -19.58 20.39
#